data_AF-A0A4Q0SMG7-F1
#
_entry.id   AF-A0A4Q0SMG7-F1
#
_cell.length_a   1.000
_cell.length_b   1.000
_cell.length_c   1.000
_cell.angle_alpha   90.00
_cell.angle_beta   90.00
_cell.angle_gamma   90.00
#
_symmetry.space_group_name_H-M   'P 1'
#
loop_
_entity.id
_entity.type
_entity.pdbx_description
1 polymer ?
#
loop_
_entity_poly.entity_id
_entity_poly.type
_entity_poly.pdbx_seq_one_letter_code
_entity_poly.pdbx_strand_id
1 'polypeptide(L)'
;MMNSADPRVEFILQNASRLIVVATRCAWSFGAADGLNDILASRPDHHGEWRQPVSVLHRDVLLMAALRVSILLDADRTAVSFQTVYHALKEPAVQATLLQALDAKCGPDVFTPTRGDLIGTYLQTYSEIDWNVHGRLVHLRNLGIAHLSLDQLRKSVTLPELRAMVELVARLASTLQQFLQTDTAFHGDMVEECRDQVKRVIDCGPE
;
A
#
# COMPACT_ATOMS: atom_id res chain seq x y z
N MET A 1 -15.48 -36.04 -7.48
CA MET A 1 -15.79 -35.23 -6.28
C MET A 1 -15.03 -33.93 -6.42
N MET A 2 -15.72 -32.81 -6.62
CA MET A 2 -15.08 -31.48 -6.70
C MET A 2 -14.55 -31.14 -5.30
N ASN A 3 -13.24 -30.88 -5.20
CA ASN A 3 -12.58 -30.49 -3.96
C ASN A 3 -13.30 -29.28 -3.35
N SER A 4 -13.61 -29.38 -2.06
CA SER A 4 -13.85 -28.23 -1.20
C SER A 4 -12.67 -27.26 -1.41
N ALA A 5 -12.93 -26.11 -2.04
CA ALA A 5 -11.91 -25.09 -2.25
C ALA A 5 -11.46 -24.60 -0.87
N ASP A 6 -10.15 -24.58 -0.60
CA ASP A 6 -9.64 -24.05 0.66
C ASP A 6 -10.15 -22.59 0.80
N PRO A 7 -10.90 -22.25 1.86
CA PRO A 7 -11.54 -20.94 2.01
C PRO A 7 -10.51 -19.79 2.00
N ARG A 8 -9.24 -20.08 2.33
CA ARG A 8 -8.15 -19.10 2.28
C ARG A 8 -7.71 -18.81 0.84
N VAL A 9 -7.73 -19.82 -0.03
CA VAL A 9 -7.47 -19.66 -1.47
C VAL A 9 -8.58 -18.82 -2.10
N GLU A 10 -9.83 -19.14 -1.78
CA GLU A 10 -10.99 -18.35 -2.23
C GLU A 10 -10.87 -16.89 -1.76
N PHE A 11 -10.53 -16.68 -0.48
CA PHE A 11 -10.30 -15.35 0.06
C PHE A 11 -9.24 -14.56 -0.74
N ILE A 12 -8.08 -15.15 -1.01
CA ILE A 12 -6.99 -14.50 -1.78
C ILE A 12 -7.52 -14.09 -3.16
N LEU A 13 -8.15 -15.02 -3.88
CA LEU A 13 -8.61 -14.80 -5.25
C LEU A 13 -9.71 -13.73 -5.32
N GLN A 14 -10.63 -13.69 -4.36
CA GLN A 14 -11.73 -12.72 -4.33
C GLN A 14 -11.29 -11.32 -3.90
N ASN A 15 -10.27 -11.21 -3.05
CA ASN A 15 -9.94 -9.95 -2.39
C ASN A 15 -8.67 -9.27 -2.92
N ALA A 16 -7.86 -9.95 -3.72
CA ALA A 16 -6.61 -9.39 -4.23
C ALA A 16 -6.78 -8.06 -4.97
N SER A 17 -7.73 -7.95 -5.89
CA SER A 17 -7.97 -6.70 -6.62
C SER A 17 -8.32 -5.55 -5.68
N ARG A 18 -9.10 -5.82 -4.62
CA ARG A 18 -9.42 -4.82 -3.60
C ARG A 18 -8.18 -4.39 -2.84
N LEU A 19 -7.30 -5.32 -2.43
CA LEU A 19 -6.03 -5.00 -1.77
C LEU A 19 -5.15 -4.11 -2.66
N ILE A 20 -5.00 -4.47 -3.93
CA ILE A 20 -4.17 -3.73 -4.88
C ILE A 20 -4.73 -2.33 -5.14
N VAL A 21 -6.07 -2.16 -5.23
CA VAL A 21 -6.70 -0.85 -5.35
C VAL A 21 -6.48 0.02 -4.10
N VAL A 22 -6.52 -0.57 -2.90
CA VAL A 22 -6.26 0.20 -1.68
C VAL A 22 -4.78 0.57 -1.57
N ALA A 23 -3.87 -0.31 -1.99
CA ALA A 23 -2.44 -0.03 -2.09
C ALA A 23 -2.13 1.06 -3.13
N THR A 24 -2.82 1.06 -4.28
CA THR A 24 -2.78 2.13 -5.29
C THR A 24 -3.10 3.48 -4.66
N ARG A 25 -4.22 3.56 -3.94
CA ARG A 25 -4.64 4.78 -3.24
C ARG A 25 -3.67 5.19 -2.14
N CYS A 26 -3.01 4.22 -1.51
CA CYS A 26 -1.97 4.46 -0.52
C CYS A 26 -0.75 5.13 -1.16
N ALA A 27 -0.24 4.55 -2.25
CA ALA A 27 0.88 5.08 -3.02
C ALA A 27 0.59 6.50 -3.52
N TRP A 28 -0.60 6.74 -4.07
CA TRP A 28 -1.02 8.07 -4.52
C TRP A 28 -1.08 9.10 -3.38
N SER A 29 -1.68 8.75 -2.24
CA SER A 29 -1.75 9.71 -1.13
C SER A 29 -0.38 10.02 -0.54
N PHE A 30 0.51 9.04 -0.47
CA PHE A 30 1.87 9.30 -0.02
C PHE A 30 2.68 10.11 -1.05
N GLY A 31 2.64 9.73 -2.33
CA GLY A 31 3.31 10.46 -3.40
C GLY A 31 2.85 11.93 -3.46
N ALA A 32 1.55 12.17 -3.37
CA ALA A 32 1.01 13.51 -3.26
C ALA A 32 1.52 14.26 -2.01
N ALA A 33 1.56 13.60 -0.85
CA ALA A 33 2.06 14.22 0.38
C ALA A 33 3.54 14.61 0.22
N ASP A 34 4.34 13.72 -0.33
CA ASP A 34 5.77 13.93 -0.52
C ASP A 34 6.05 15.06 -1.53
N GLY A 35 5.27 15.13 -2.61
CA GLY A 35 5.35 16.24 -3.57
C GLY A 35 4.96 17.58 -2.94
N LEU A 36 3.90 17.62 -2.11
CA LEU A 36 3.51 18.82 -1.38
C LEU A 36 4.57 19.21 -0.33
N ASN A 37 5.23 18.24 0.29
CA ASN A 37 6.31 18.49 1.24
C ASN A 37 7.50 19.16 0.55
N ASP A 38 7.89 18.70 -0.64
CA ASP A 38 8.92 19.36 -1.47
C ASP A 38 8.55 20.82 -1.77
N ILE A 39 7.30 21.09 -2.16
CA ILE A 39 6.82 22.46 -2.46
C ILE A 39 6.87 23.35 -1.22
N LEU A 40 6.38 22.85 -0.07
CA LEU A 40 6.36 23.58 1.20
C LEU A 40 7.77 23.92 1.71
N ALA A 41 8.77 23.12 1.34
CA ALA A 41 10.17 23.29 1.72
C ALA A 41 10.97 24.15 0.72
N SER A 42 10.65 24.11 -0.57
CA SER A 42 11.45 24.73 -1.63
C SER A 42 11.10 26.18 -1.95
N ARG A 43 9.87 26.63 -1.69
CA ARG A 43 9.45 28.00 -2.00
C ARG A 43 9.93 29.01 -0.95
N PRO A 44 10.56 30.13 -1.35
CA PRO A 44 11.15 31.10 -0.43
C PRO A 44 10.11 31.93 0.34
N ASP A 45 8.90 32.08 -0.23
CA ASP A 45 7.83 32.84 0.41
C ASP A 45 7.09 31.98 1.44
N HIS A 46 7.56 32.03 2.69
CA HIS A 46 6.97 31.30 3.81
C HIS A 46 5.62 31.86 4.29
N HIS A 47 5.13 32.97 3.72
CA HIS A 47 3.87 33.60 4.13
C HIS A 47 2.86 33.81 2.99
N GLY A 48 3.19 33.34 1.78
CA GLY A 48 2.32 33.46 0.62
C GLY A 48 0.98 32.75 0.78
N GLU A 49 -0.05 33.29 0.13
CA GLU A 49 -1.44 32.79 0.17
C GLU A 49 -1.57 31.33 -0.28
N TRP A 50 -0.61 30.84 -1.08
CA TRP A 50 -0.52 29.45 -1.54
C TRP A 50 -0.20 28.46 -0.39
N ARG A 51 0.47 28.93 0.67
CA ARG A 51 1.05 28.03 1.68
C ARG A 51 0.00 27.35 2.53
N GLN A 52 -1.03 28.08 2.96
CA GLN A 52 -2.11 27.53 3.77
C GLN A 52 -2.87 26.41 3.05
N PRO A 53 -3.42 26.59 1.83
CA PRO A 53 -4.13 25.51 1.13
C PRO A 53 -3.22 24.31 0.84
N VAL A 54 -1.96 24.53 0.44
CA VAL A 54 -0.98 23.44 0.24
C VAL A 54 -0.72 22.67 1.54
N SER A 55 -0.63 23.35 2.68
CA SER A 55 -0.41 22.73 4.00
C SER A 55 -1.60 21.87 4.45
N VAL A 56 -2.84 22.32 4.17
CA VAL A 56 -4.07 21.56 4.43
C VAL A 56 -4.09 20.29 3.59
N LEU A 57 -3.86 20.43 2.27
CA LEU A 57 -3.80 19.28 1.37
C LEU A 57 -2.73 18.28 1.80
N HIS A 58 -1.52 18.76 2.10
CA HIS A 58 -0.39 17.94 2.55
C HIS A 58 -0.76 17.11 3.77
N ARG A 59 -1.36 17.77 4.78
CA ARG A 59 -1.84 17.09 5.99
C ARG A 59 -2.82 15.97 5.66
N ASP A 60 -3.83 16.26 4.85
CA ASP A 60 -4.92 15.32 4.59
C ASP A 60 -4.44 14.10 3.82
N VAL A 61 -3.63 14.30 2.78
CA VAL A 61 -3.08 13.18 2.01
C VAL A 61 -2.09 12.34 2.83
N LEU A 62 -1.30 12.97 3.71
CA LEU A 62 -0.36 12.25 4.58
C LEU A 62 -1.09 11.39 5.63
N LEU A 63 -2.16 11.93 6.24
CA LEU A 63 -3.03 11.17 7.15
C LEU A 63 -3.70 9.99 6.43
N MET A 64 -4.16 10.21 5.19
CA MET A 64 -4.78 9.17 4.38
C MET A 64 -3.78 8.08 3.96
N ALA A 65 -2.51 8.40 3.73
CA ALA A 65 -1.46 7.41 3.53
C ALA A 65 -1.24 6.57 4.80
N ALA A 66 -1.07 7.22 5.95
CA ALA A 66 -0.88 6.56 7.25
C ALA A 66 -2.03 5.59 7.57
N LEU A 67 -3.29 6.03 7.40
CA LEU A 67 -4.47 5.19 7.64
C LEU A 67 -4.52 3.97 6.71
N ARG A 68 -4.20 4.14 5.42
CA ARG A 68 -4.23 3.03 4.46
C ARG A 68 -3.12 2.02 4.73
N VAL A 69 -1.92 2.45 5.11
CA VAL A 69 -0.86 1.54 5.59
C VAL A 69 -1.37 0.72 6.78
N SER A 70 -1.94 1.38 7.80
CA SER A 70 -2.46 0.67 8.99
C SER A 70 -3.48 -0.40 8.64
N ILE A 71 -4.42 -0.10 7.73
CA ILE A 71 -5.49 -1.02 7.32
C ILE A 71 -4.96 -2.16 6.46
N LEU A 72 -4.08 -1.87 5.50
CA LEU A 72 -3.51 -2.87 4.60
C LEU A 72 -2.65 -3.90 5.33
N LEU A 73 -2.11 -3.53 6.49
CA LEU A 73 -1.26 -4.38 7.33
C LEU A 73 -1.93 -4.78 8.65
N ASP A 74 -3.25 -4.59 8.78
CA ASP A 74 -3.94 -4.92 10.03
C ASP A 74 -4.07 -6.44 10.21
N ALA A 75 -3.99 -6.87 11.47
CA ALA A 75 -4.12 -8.27 11.87
C ALA A 75 -5.58 -8.71 12.07
N ASP A 76 -6.54 -7.80 11.84
CA ASP A 76 -7.97 -8.09 11.99
C ASP A 76 -8.38 -9.23 11.06
N ARG A 77 -8.79 -10.34 11.68
CA ARG A 77 -9.21 -11.58 10.99
C ARG A 77 -10.47 -11.40 10.14
N THR A 78 -11.21 -10.31 10.34
CA THR A 78 -12.40 -9.95 9.55
C THR A 78 -12.08 -8.96 8.44
N ALA A 79 -10.89 -8.35 8.46
CA ALA A 79 -10.46 -7.37 7.49
C ALA A 79 -9.66 -7.99 6.33
N VAL A 80 -9.81 -7.36 5.17
CA VAL A 80 -9.05 -7.68 3.97
C VAL A 80 -7.68 -6.99 4.06
N SER A 81 -6.64 -7.74 4.43
CA SER A 81 -5.28 -7.24 4.61
C SER A 81 -4.21 -8.14 3.96
N PHE A 82 -3.03 -7.56 3.69
CA PHE A 82 -1.86 -8.30 3.23
C PHE A 82 -1.34 -9.29 4.28
N GLN A 83 -1.61 -9.04 5.56
CA GLN A 83 -1.31 -9.96 6.65
C GLN A 83 -2.10 -11.26 6.54
N THR A 84 -3.40 -11.18 6.22
CA THR A 84 -4.23 -12.39 6.00
C THR A 84 -3.71 -13.22 4.83
N VAL A 85 -3.31 -12.56 3.73
CA VAL A 85 -2.68 -13.23 2.58
C VAL A 85 -1.34 -13.86 2.97
N TYR A 86 -0.49 -13.16 3.72
CA TYR A 86 0.79 -13.67 4.21
C TYR A 86 0.61 -14.95 5.04
N HIS A 87 -0.29 -14.92 6.03
CA HIS A 87 -0.54 -16.08 6.89
C HIS A 87 -1.06 -17.29 6.11
N ALA A 88 -1.92 -17.07 5.12
CA ALA A 88 -2.38 -18.13 4.22
C ALA A 88 -1.23 -18.69 3.37
N LEU A 89 -0.43 -17.82 2.75
CA LEU A 89 0.68 -18.22 1.89
C LEU A 89 1.83 -18.89 2.66
N LYS A 90 1.92 -18.77 3.98
CA LYS A 90 2.90 -19.53 4.78
C LYS A 90 2.66 -21.04 4.78
N GLU A 91 1.45 -21.50 4.47
CA GLU A 91 1.12 -22.91 4.50
C GLU A 91 1.35 -23.57 3.12
N PRO A 92 2.23 -24.57 3.01
CA PRO A 92 2.51 -25.23 1.73
C PRO A 92 1.26 -25.83 1.05
N ALA A 93 0.29 -26.30 1.84
CA ALA A 93 -0.97 -26.83 1.33
C ALA A 93 -1.83 -25.75 0.64
N VAL A 94 -1.83 -24.52 1.18
CA VAL A 94 -2.51 -23.36 0.58
C VAL A 94 -1.80 -22.96 -0.70
N GLN A 95 -0.46 -22.90 -0.68
CA GLN A 95 0.33 -22.59 -1.88
C GLN A 95 0.03 -23.59 -3.01
N ALA A 96 0.07 -24.90 -2.73
CA ALA A 96 -0.21 -25.93 -3.73
C ALA A 96 -1.63 -25.80 -4.32
N THR A 97 -2.63 -25.58 -3.45
CA THR A 97 -4.03 -25.42 -3.88
C THR A 97 -4.22 -24.16 -4.72
N LEU A 98 -3.59 -23.05 -4.32
CA LEU A 98 -3.65 -21.79 -5.04
C LEU A 98 -2.95 -21.87 -6.40
N LEU A 99 -1.76 -22.48 -6.46
CA LEU A 99 -1.04 -22.69 -7.72
C LEU A 99 -1.83 -23.58 -8.67
N GLN A 100 -2.47 -24.66 -8.17
CA GLN A 100 -3.35 -25.50 -8.98
C GLN A 100 -4.56 -24.72 -9.52
N ALA A 101 -5.17 -23.85 -8.70
CA ALA A 101 -6.28 -23.01 -9.12
C ALA A 101 -5.86 -21.98 -10.19
N LEU A 102 -4.66 -21.42 -10.06
CA LEU A 102 -4.11 -20.46 -11.03
C LEU A 102 -3.67 -21.12 -12.33
N ASP A 103 -3.08 -22.32 -12.27
CA ASP A 103 -2.73 -23.10 -13.46
C ASP A 103 -3.99 -23.45 -14.27
N ALA A 104 -5.06 -23.88 -13.59
CA ALA A 104 -6.35 -24.17 -14.24
C ALA A 104 -7.00 -22.92 -14.86
N LYS A 105 -6.79 -21.73 -14.29
CA LYS A 105 -7.40 -20.47 -14.74
C LYS A 105 -6.60 -19.76 -15.83
N CYS A 106 -5.28 -19.74 -15.69
CA CYS A 106 -4.37 -18.88 -16.44
C CYS A 106 -3.30 -19.68 -17.22
N GLY A 107 -3.27 -21.00 -17.09
CA GLY A 107 -2.24 -21.85 -17.68
C GLY A 107 -0.92 -21.87 -16.90
N PRO A 108 0.04 -22.69 -17.35
CA PRO A 108 1.30 -22.92 -16.65
C PRO A 108 2.21 -21.70 -16.67
N ASP A 109 3.16 -21.66 -15.73
CA ASP A 109 4.21 -20.65 -15.71
C ASP A 109 5.19 -20.89 -16.87
N VAL A 110 5.12 -20.05 -17.91
CA VAL A 110 6.01 -20.13 -19.07
C VAL A 110 7.23 -19.20 -18.94
N PHE A 111 7.13 -18.16 -18.12
CA PHE A 111 8.15 -17.13 -17.96
C PHE A 111 8.54 -16.95 -16.49
N THR A 112 9.75 -16.45 -16.25
CA THR A 112 10.23 -16.06 -14.92
C THR A 112 9.88 -14.61 -14.61
N PRO A 113 9.67 -14.24 -13.32
CA PRO A 113 9.61 -15.14 -12.15
C PRO A 113 8.38 -16.05 -12.19
N THR A 114 8.52 -17.29 -11.68
CA THR A 114 7.39 -18.21 -11.54
C THR A 114 6.44 -17.73 -10.44
N ARG A 115 5.19 -18.25 -10.41
CA ARG A 115 4.25 -17.94 -9.32
C ARG A 115 4.78 -18.41 -7.97
N GLY A 116 5.57 -19.49 -7.93
CA GLY A 116 6.28 -19.92 -6.72
C GLY A 116 7.31 -18.90 -6.25
N ASP A 117 8.11 -18.35 -7.18
CA ASP A 117 9.09 -17.30 -6.87
C ASP A 117 8.40 -16.02 -6.36
N LEU A 118 7.25 -15.67 -6.93
CA LEU A 118 6.45 -14.52 -6.50
C LEU A 118 5.86 -14.71 -5.10
N ILE A 119 5.41 -15.92 -4.74
CA ILE A 119 5.01 -16.24 -3.37
C ILE A 119 6.20 -16.04 -2.43
N GLY A 120 7.39 -16.53 -2.79
CA GLY A 120 8.62 -16.31 -2.02
C GLY A 120 8.94 -14.83 -1.82
N THR A 121 8.86 -14.05 -2.90
CA THR A 121 9.07 -12.59 -2.90
C THR A 121 8.07 -11.87 -2.00
N TYR A 122 6.80 -12.29 -2.02
CA TYR A 122 5.76 -11.74 -1.17
C TYR A 122 6.04 -12.00 0.31
N LEU A 123 6.37 -13.25 0.67
CA LEU A 123 6.71 -13.63 2.05
C LEU A 123 7.95 -12.90 2.56
N GLN A 124 8.97 -12.76 1.72
CA GLN A 124 10.18 -12.01 2.03
C GLN A 124 9.88 -10.52 2.26
N THR A 125 9.19 -9.87 1.33
CA THR A 125 8.81 -8.46 1.44
C THR A 125 8.00 -8.19 2.71
N TYR A 126 7.05 -9.08 3.04
CA TYR A 126 6.27 -8.95 4.26
C TYR A 126 7.13 -9.04 5.53
N SER A 127 8.18 -9.86 5.52
CA SER A 127 9.10 -10.00 6.66
C SER A 127 9.95 -8.75 6.93
N GLU A 128 10.06 -7.84 5.97
CA GLU A 128 10.78 -6.57 6.09
C GLU A 128 9.97 -5.48 6.82
N ILE A 129 8.69 -5.73 7.10
CA ILE A 129 7.81 -4.75 7.76
C ILE A 129 8.32 -4.41 9.16
N ASP A 130 8.49 -3.11 9.42
CA ASP A 130 8.72 -2.58 10.76
C ASP A 130 7.40 -2.55 11.55
N TRP A 131 7.19 -3.59 12.35
CA TRP A 131 6.01 -3.73 13.20
C TRP A 131 5.93 -2.70 14.34
N ASN A 132 7.05 -2.06 14.71
CA ASN A 132 7.04 -0.97 15.69
C ASN A 132 6.46 0.30 15.06
N VAL A 133 6.86 0.62 13.82
CA VAL A 133 6.23 1.71 13.04
C VAL A 133 4.73 1.42 12.85
N HIS A 134 4.37 0.21 12.40
CA HIS A 134 2.97 -0.18 12.23
C HIS A 134 2.17 -0.05 13.53
N GLY A 135 2.70 -0.51 14.67
CA GLY A 135 2.04 -0.38 15.97
C GLY A 135 1.73 1.07 16.36
N ARG A 136 2.65 2.00 16.07
CA ARG A 136 2.42 3.45 16.27
C ARG A 136 1.34 4.00 15.35
N LEU A 137 1.27 3.53 14.10
CA LEU A 137 0.21 3.91 13.14
C LEU A 137 -1.17 3.36 13.55
N VAL A 138 -1.23 2.15 14.09
CA VAL A 138 -2.47 1.56 14.64
C VAL A 138 -2.92 2.33 15.88
N HIS A 139 -1.99 2.67 16.78
CA HIS A 139 -2.31 3.51 17.94
C HIS A 139 -2.88 4.86 17.51
N LEU A 140 -2.23 5.53 16.56
CA LEU A 140 -2.71 6.80 15.99
C LEU A 140 -4.13 6.69 15.42
N ARG A 141 -4.41 5.63 14.63
CA ARG A 141 -5.76 5.37 14.10
C ARG A 141 -6.79 5.21 15.22
N ASN A 142 -6.44 4.46 16.27
CA ASN A 142 -7.35 4.13 17.36
C ASN A 142 -7.65 5.31 18.30
N LEU A 143 -6.82 6.36 18.31
CA LEU A 143 -7.13 7.62 19.00
C LEU A 143 -8.34 8.36 18.40
N GLY A 144 -8.84 7.90 17.25
CA GLY A 144 -10.09 8.36 16.64
C GLY A 144 -9.90 9.50 15.64
N ILE A 145 -10.71 9.50 14.58
CA ILE A 145 -10.63 10.47 13.48
C ILE A 145 -10.79 11.93 13.95
N ALA A 146 -11.57 12.15 15.02
CA ALA A 146 -11.78 13.47 15.61
C ALA A 146 -10.49 14.09 16.21
N HIS A 147 -9.48 13.28 16.52
CA HIS A 147 -8.20 13.73 17.07
C HIS A 147 -7.03 13.60 16.10
N LEU A 148 -7.21 12.97 14.92
CA LEU A 148 -6.18 12.83 13.88
C LEU A 148 -5.70 14.20 13.40
N SER A 149 -4.66 14.70 14.05
CA SER A 149 -3.95 15.92 13.69
C SER A 149 -2.58 15.59 13.10
N LEU A 150 -2.07 16.49 12.27
CA LEU A 150 -0.71 16.38 11.74
C LEU A 150 0.33 16.32 12.85
N ASP A 151 0.09 17.01 13.97
CA ASP A 151 1.00 17.01 15.12
C ASP A 151 1.03 15.66 15.83
N GLN A 152 -0.10 14.96 15.91
CA GLN A 152 -0.11 13.59 16.43
C GLN A 152 0.60 12.65 15.46
N LEU A 153 0.32 12.75 14.16
CA LEU A 153 1.01 11.95 13.15
C LEU A 153 2.53 12.12 13.22
N ARG A 154 3.02 13.37 13.27
CA ARG A 154 4.46 13.69 13.37
C ARG A 154 5.11 13.18 14.65
N LYS A 155 4.36 13.06 15.75
CA LYS A 155 4.84 12.45 16.99
C LYS A 155 4.85 10.92 16.91
N SER A 156 3.98 10.34 16.10
CA SER A 156 3.84 8.89 15.95
C SER A 156 4.78 8.31 14.89
N VAL A 157 4.95 8.97 13.75
CA VAL A 157 5.74 8.48 12.61
C VAL A 157 6.39 9.63 11.86
N THR A 158 7.62 9.41 11.41
CA THR A 158 8.34 10.35 10.53
C THR A 158 7.97 10.12 9.07
N LEU A 159 8.19 11.13 8.21
CA LEU A 159 7.95 10.99 6.78
C LEU A 159 8.76 9.85 6.13
N PRO A 160 10.07 9.66 6.46
CA PRO A 160 10.84 8.53 5.94
C PRO A 160 10.35 7.15 6.42
N GLU A 161 9.92 7.04 7.69
CA GLU A 161 9.33 5.80 8.20
C GLU A 161 8.04 5.46 7.44
N LEU A 162 7.17 6.46 7.20
CA LEU A 162 5.95 6.24 6.45
C LEU A 162 6.24 5.90 4.98
N ARG A 163 7.25 6.54 4.36
CA ARG A 163 7.72 6.19 3.01
C ARG A 163 8.09 4.70 2.91
N ALA A 164 8.97 4.24 3.80
CA ALA A 164 9.42 2.85 3.80
C ALA A 164 8.24 1.87 3.93
N MET A 165 7.27 2.18 4.78
CA MET A 165 6.06 1.36 4.93
C MET A 165 5.19 1.36 3.66
N VAL A 166 5.05 2.50 2.97
CA VAL A 166 4.32 2.60 1.71
C VAL A 166 5.02 1.84 0.59
N GLU A 167 6.35 1.89 0.52
CA GLU A 167 7.16 1.14 -0.44
C GLU A 167 7.01 -0.38 -0.24
N LEU A 168 6.98 -0.86 1.01
CA LEU A 168 6.69 -2.27 1.31
C LEU A 168 5.27 -2.66 0.86
N VAL A 169 4.27 -1.83 1.16
CA VAL A 169 2.89 -2.02 0.70
C VAL A 169 2.80 -2.06 -0.83
N ALA A 170 3.53 -1.17 -1.51
CA ALA A 170 3.61 -1.12 -2.97
C ALA A 170 4.24 -2.38 -3.57
N ARG A 171 5.32 -2.88 -2.97
CA ARG A 171 5.97 -4.12 -3.38
C ARG A 171 5.07 -5.34 -3.16
N LEU A 172 4.36 -5.42 -2.03
CA LEU A 172 3.38 -6.48 -1.76
C LEU A 172 2.25 -6.46 -2.80
N ALA A 173 1.72 -5.27 -3.12
CA ALA A 173 0.68 -5.10 -4.13
C ALA A 173 1.16 -5.49 -5.54
N SER A 174 2.35 -5.03 -5.95
CA SER A 174 2.96 -5.39 -7.24
C SER A 174 3.14 -6.90 -7.37
N THR A 175 3.69 -7.52 -6.33
CA THR A 175 3.93 -8.96 -6.30
C THR A 175 2.61 -9.71 -6.39
N LEU A 176 1.59 -9.29 -5.63
CA LEU A 176 0.26 -9.90 -5.66
C LEU A 176 -0.43 -9.72 -7.03
N GLN A 177 -0.30 -8.54 -7.65
CA GLN A 177 -0.82 -8.26 -8.99
C GLN A 177 -0.19 -9.18 -10.04
N GLN A 178 1.14 -9.29 -10.05
CA GLN A 178 1.88 -10.13 -10.99
C GLN A 178 1.55 -11.61 -10.77
N PHE A 179 1.51 -12.03 -9.51
CA PHE A 179 1.21 -13.40 -9.10
C PHE A 179 -0.18 -13.86 -9.56
N LEU A 180 -1.19 -13.00 -9.39
CA LEU A 180 -2.58 -13.31 -9.72
C LEU A 180 -3.01 -12.85 -11.11
N GLN A 181 -2.09 -12.19 -11.85
CA GLN A 181 -2.34 -11.59 -13.16
C GLN A 181 -3.62 -10.74 -13.17
N THR A 182 -3.79 -9.89 -12.15
CA THR A 182 -4.98 -9.04 -12.08
C THR A 182 -4.88 -7.90 -13.07
N ASP A 183 -6.01 -7.48 -13.66
CA ASP A 183 -6.10 -6.31 -14.57
C ASP A 183 -6.04 -4.95 -13.84
N THR A 184 -5.47 -4.91 -12.63
CA THR A 184 -5.35 -3.66 -11.88
C THR A 184 -4.17 -2.84 -12.39
N ALA A 185 -4.27 -1.52 -12.31
CA ALA A 185 -3.30 -0.60 -12.91
C ALA A 185 -2.11 -0.28 -11.99
N PHE A 186 -1.81 -1.10 -10.98
CA PHE A 186 -0.71 -0.79 -10.07
C PHE A 186 0.64 -0.98 -10.77
N HIS A 187 1.60 -0.12 -10.50
CA HIS A 187 2.99 -0.29 -10.92
C HIS A 187 3.94 0.32 -9.89
N GLY A 188 5.20 -0.13 -9.88
CA GLY A 188 6.17 0.19 -8.84
C GLY A 188 6.48 1.69 -8.68
N ASP A 189 6.35 2.46 -9.77
CA ASP A 189 6.73 3.88 -9.80
C ASP A 189 5.60 4.83 -9.38
N MET A 190 4.43 4.31 -8.98
CA MET A 190 3.25 5.14 -8.66
C MET A 190 3.49 6.22 -7.60
N VAL A 191 4.38 5.98 -6.62
CA VAL A 191 4.70 6.98 -5.59
C VAL A 191 5.41 8.18 -6.22
N GLU A 192 6.45 7.93 -7.01
CA GLU A 192 7.26 9.01 -7.62
C GLU A 192 6.48 9.70 -8.75
N GLU A 193 5.72 8.96 -9.56
CA GLU A 193 4.87 9.58 -10.59
C GLU A 193 3.84 10.54 -9.99
N CYS A 194 3.19 10.16 -8.88
CA CYS A 194 2.23 11.02 -8.21
C CYS A 194 2.91 12.24 -7.58
N ARG A 195 4.09 12.05 -6.96
CA ARG A 195 4.93 13.13 -6.42
C ARG A 195 5.27 14.15 -7.51
N ASP A 196 5.76 13.70 -8.64
CA ASP A 196 6.16 14.55 -9.77
C ASP A 196 4.97 15.23 -10.42
N GLN A 197 3.81 14.56 -10.49
CA GLN A 197 2.59 15.17 -11.01
C GLN A 197 2.08 16.30 -10.11
N VAL A 198 2.10 16.12 -8.79
CA VAL A 198 1.73 17.19 -7.84
C VAL A 198 2.63 18.40 -7.98
N LYS A 199 3.95 18.19 -8.09
CA LYS A 199 4.92 19.27 -8.30
C LYS A 199 4.62 20.04 -9.59
N ARG A 200 4.42 19.31 -10.70
CA ARG A 200 4.04 19.92 -11.98
C ARG A 200 2.76 20.75 -11.90
N VAL A 201 1.70 20.24 -11.26
CA VAL A 201 0.40 20.93 -11.18
C VAL A 201 0.47 22.20 -10.33
N ILE A 202 1.31 22.24 -9.29
CA ILE A 202 1.40 23.40 -8.40
C ILE A 202 2.40 24.45 -8.90
N ASP A 203 3.42 24.03 -9.65
CA ASP A 203 4.40 24.93 -10.27
C ASP A 203 3.89 25.52 -11.60
N CYS A 204 3.13 24.76 -12.38
CA CYS A 204 2.38 25.28 -13.51
C CYS A 204 1.04 25.82 -12.99
N GLY A 205 1.00 27.10 -12.60
CA GLY A 205 -0.27 27.79 -12.30
C GLY A 205 -1.29 27.66 -13.45
N PRO A 206 -2.59 27.91 -13.22
CA PRO A 206 -3.61 27.81 -14.27
C PRO A 206 -3.23 28.71 -15.46
N GLU A 207 -3.22 28.13 -16.66
CA GLU A 207 -3.14 28.86 -17.93
C GLU A 207 -4.32 29.83 -18.10
#